data_AF-A0A839DUB5-F1
#
_entry.id   AF-A0A839DUB5-F1
#
_cell.length_a   1.000
_cell.length_b   1.000
_cell.length_c   1.000
_cell.angle_alpha   90.00
_cell.angle_beta   90.00
_cell.angle_gamma   90.00
#
_symmetry.space_group_name_H-M   'P 1'
#
loop_
_entity.id
_entity.type
_entity.pdbx_description
1 polymer ?
#
loop_
_entity_poly.entity_id
_entity_poly.type
_entity_poly.pdbx_seq_one_letter_code
_entity_poly.pdbx_strand_id
1 'polypeptide(L)' 'MNLREVPDEVHAALARAAEDNHQSPNAFVVERLTEVVGVLHRAEYVVSYTPPRGTGVSMDDAVAAAR' A
#
# COMPACT_ATOMS: atom_id res chain seq x y z
N MET A 1 12.50 12.66 6.03
CA MET A 1 11.68 13.33 4.99
C MET A 1 11.38 14.74 5.47
N ASN A 2 11.60 15.75 4.64
CA ASN A 2 11.32 17.14 5.00
C ASN A 2 9.93 17.51 4.46
N LEU A 3 8.92 17.56 5.34
CA LEU A 3 7.54 17.88 4.93
C LEU A 3 7.36 19.32 4.43
N ARG A 4 8.39 20.17 4.51
CA ARG A 4 8.37 21.57 4.06
C ARG A 4 8.40 21.75 2.54
N GLU A 5 8.76 20.70 1.80
CA GLU A 5 8.78 20.72 0.32
C GLU A 5 7.44 20.26 -0.27
N VAL A 6 6.48 19.91 0.57
CA VAL A 6 5.13 19.47 0.19
C VAL A 6 4.26 20.71 0.00
N PRO A 7 3.43 20.79 -1.07
CA PRO A 7 2.49 21.90 -1.25
C PRO A 7 1.62 22.11 0.00
N ASP A 8 1.37 23.38 0.36
CA ASP A 8 0.68 23.73 1.61
C ASP A 8 -0.68 23.03 1.78
N GLU A 9 -1.42 22.88 0.68
CA GLU A 9 -2.70 22.17 0.66
C GLU A 9 -2.56 20.69 1.05
N VAL A 10 -1.50 20.02 0.57
CA VAL A 10 -1.20 18.62 0.88
C VAL A 10 -0.71 18.52 2.32
N HIS A 11 0.13 19.46 2.77
CA HIS A 11 0.56 19.52 4.17
C HIS A 11 -0.64 19.67 5.12
N ALA A 12 -1.59 20.56 4.81
CA ALA A 12 -2.79 20.77 5.61
C ALA A 12 -3.68 19.51 5.66
N ALA A 13 -3.85 18.82 4.54
CA ALA A 13 -4.59 17.56 4.48
C ALA A 13 -3.94 16.46 5.33
N LEU A 14 -2.61 16.32 5.25
CA LEU A 14 -1.85 15.35 6.03
C LEU A 14 -1.86 15.67 7.53
N ALA A 15 -1.77 16.93 7.91
CA ALA A 15 -1.85 17.36 9.30
C ALA A 15 -3.21 17.03 9.91
N ARG A 16 -4.30 17.36 9.20
CA ARG A 16 -5.67 17.03 9.62
C ARG A 16 -5.89 15.52 9.76
N ALA A 17 -5.43 14.75 8.77
CA ALA A 17 -5.55 13.30 8.83
C ALA A 17 -4.76 12.68 9.99
N ALA A 18 -3.58 13.24 10.31
CA ALA A 18 -2.80 12.81 11.48
C ALA A 18 -3.51 13.13 12.80
N GLU A 19 -4.14 14.30 12.91
CA GLU A 19 -4.96 14.67 14.08
C GLU A 19 -6.16 13.73 14.27
N ASP A 20 -6.88 13.41 13.19
CA ASP A 20 -8.00 12.47 13.19
C ASP A 20 -7.58 11.05 13.64
N ASN A 21 -6.30 10.70 13.44
CA ASN A 21 -5.70 9.43 13.85
C ASN A 21 -4.94 9.51 15.19
N HIS A 22 -4.98 10.65 15.88
CA HIS A 22 -4.27 10.90 17.15
C HIS A 22 -2.75 10.68 17.07
N GLN A 23 -2.15 11.07 15.94
CA GLN A 23 -0.74 10.87 15.64
C GLN A 23 -0.05 12.20 15.33
N SER A 24 1.28 12.20 15.45
CA SER A 24 2.08 13.28 14.85
C SER A 24 2.06 13.15 13.32
N PRO A 25 2.15 14.26 12.56
CA PRO A 25 2.16 14.23 11.09
C PRO A 25 3.22 13.30 10.51
N ASN A 26 4.43 13.27 11.10
CA ASN A 26 5.49 12.40 10.62
C ASN A 26 5.20 10.91 10.87
N ALA A 27 4.61 10.57 12.02
CA ALA A 27 4.23 9.18 12.31
C ALA A 27 3.14 8.67 11.36
N PHE A 28 2.11 9.50 11.14
CA PHE A 28 1.03 9.20 10.20
C PHE A 28 1.55 8.96 8.78
N VAL A 29 2.42 9.84 8.28
CA VAL A 29 2.96 9.68 6.91
C VAL A 29 3.85 8.44 6.80
N VAL A 30 4.67 8.13 7.81
CA VAL A 30 5.50 6.91 7.80
C VAL A 30 4.63 5.64 7.76
N GLU A 31 3.54 5.61 8.53
CA GLU A 31 2.59 4.49 8.52
C GLU A 31 1.95 4.33 7.14
N ARG A 32 1.39 5.41 6.58
CA ARG A 32 0.77 5.39 5.25
C ARG A 32 1.76 5.01 4.15
N LEU A 33 3.01 5.49 4.21
CA LEU A 33 4.06 5.08 3.26
C LEU A 33 4.41 3.60 3.41
N THR A 34 4.40 3.06 4.63
CA THR A 34 4.64 1.63 4.88
C THR A 34 3.54 0.78 4.24
N GLU A 35 2.28 1.22 4.32
CA GLU A 35 1.15 0.56 3.64
C GLU A 35 1.30 0.61 2.12
N VAL A 36 1.66 1.77 1.55
CA VAL A 36 1.90 1.92 0.11
C VAL A 36 3.00 0.97 -0.36
N VAL A 37 4.12 0.88 0.36
CA VAL A 37 5.20 -0.07 0.04
C VAL A 37 4.69 -1.51 0.10
N GLY A 38 3.86 -1.86 1.09
CA GLY A 38 3.25 -3.19 1.18
C GLY A 38 2.31 -3.52 0.00
N VAL A 39 1.60 -2.52 -0.55
CA VAL A 39 0.79 -2.69 -1.76
C VAL A 39 1.67 -2.83 -3.01
N LEU A 40 2.72 -2.01 -3.14
CA LEU A 40 3.65 -2.07 -4.27
C LEU A 40 4.34 -3.44 -4.35
N HIS A 41 4.86 -3.96 -3.23
CA HIS A 41 5.48 -5.29 -3.21
C HIS A 41 4.51 -6.41 -3.58
N ARG A 42 3.24 -6.33 -3.15
CA ARG A 42 2.22 -7.31 -3.56
C ARG A 42 1.91 -7.23 -5.06
N ALA A 43 1.83 -6.02 -5.60
CA ALA A 43 1.62 -5.82 -7.03
C ALA A 43 2.79 -6.40 -7.85
N GLU A 44 4.03 -6.14 -7.42
CA GLU A 44 5.24 -6.72 -8.03
C GLU A 44 5.25 -8.24 -7.95
N TYR A 45 4.87 -8.81 -6.81
CA TYR A 45 4.73 -10.26 -6.65
C TYR A 45 3.72 -10.83 -7.65
N VAL A 46 2.52 -10.24 -7.75
CA VAL A 46 1.49 -10.70 -8.69
C VAL A 46 1.96 -10.59 -10.14
N VAL A 47 2.65 -9.51 -10.51
CA VAL A 47 3.17 -9.32 -11.88
C VAL A 47 4.30 -10.30 -12.21
N SER A 48 5.17 -10.61 -11.24
CA SER A 48 6.30 -11.54 -11.43
C SER A 48 5.93 -13.01 -11.25
N TYR A 49 4.75 -13.30 -10.68
CA TYR A 49 4.30 -14.65 -10.44
C TYR A 49 4.05 -15.38 -11.75
N THR A 50 4.84 -16.41 -12.00
CA THR A 50 4.57 -17.39 -13.05
C THR A 50 3.86 -18.58 -12.42
N PRO A 51 2.59 -18.86 -12.78
CA PRO A 51 1.87 -20.00 -12.25
C PRO A 51 2.61 -21.31 -12.56
N PRO A 52 2.74 -22.23 -11.58
CA PRO A 52 3.31 -23.54 -11.84
C PRO A 52 2.47 -24.27 -12.90
N ARG A 53 3.14 -24.75 -13.95
CA ARG A 53 2.50 -25.46 -15.06
C ARG A 53 2.38 -26.94 -14.73
N GLY A 54 1.34 -27.60 -15.26
CA GLY A 54 1.12 -29.04 -15.07
C GLY A 54 0.50 -29.42 -13.72
N THR A 55 0.03 -28.45 -12.94
CA THR A 55 -0.69 -28.68 -11.67
C THR A 55 -2.15 -29.06 -11.86
N GLY A 56 -2.72 -28.85 -13.05
CA GLY A 56 -4.15 -29.02 -13.32
C GLY A 56 -5.04 -27.95 -12.68
N VAL A 57 -4.46 -26.97 -11.98
CA VAL A 57 -5.17 -25.87 -11.32
C VAL A 57 -5.25 -24.69 -12.27
N SER A 58 -6.47 -24.25 -12.60
CA SER A 58 -6.69 -23.05 -13.39
C SER A 58 -6.58 -21.78 -12.53
N MET A 59 -6.47 -20.62 -13.18
CA MET A 59 -6.48 -19.35 -12.45
C MET A 59 -7.84 -19.08 -11.79
N ASP A 60 -8.93 -19.56 -12.39
CA ASP A 60 -10.27 -19.45 -11.82
C ASP A 60 -10.39 -20.28 -10.53
N ASP A 61 -9.81 -21.48 -10.48
CA ASP A 61 -9.75 -22.31 -9.26
C ASP A 61 -8.97 -21.60 -8.14
N ALA A 62 -7.85 -20.97 -8.49
CA ALA A 62 -7.03 -20.22 -7.55
C ALA A 62 -7.76 -18.97 -7.01
N VAL A 63 -8.49 -18.24 -7.85
CA VAL A 63 -9.30 -17.08 -7.45
C VAL A 63 -10.48 -17.52 -6.57
N ALA A 64 -11.14 -18.64 -6.89
CA ALA A 64 -12.23 -19.19 -6.10
C ALA A 64 -11.78 -19.59 -4.68
N ALA A 65 -10.58 -20.14 -4.53
CA ALA A 65 -10.03 -20.54 -3.23
C ALA A 65 -9.61 -19.36 -2.33
N ALA A 66 -9.39 -18.17 -2.90
CA ALA A 66 -8.93 -16.99 -2.18
C ALA A 66 -10.06 -16.07 -1.68
N ARG A 67 -11.32 -16.36 -2.02
CA ARG A 67 -12.52 -15.68 -1.51
C ARG A 67 -13.07 -16.36 -0.27
#